data_AF-A0A1V5ZUI3-F1
#
_entry.id   AF-A0A1V5ZUI3-F1
#
_cell.length_a   1.000
_cell.length_b   1.000
_cell.length_c   1.000
_cell.angle_alpha   90.00
_cell.angle_beta   90.00
_cell.angle_gamma   90.00
#
_symmetry.space_group_name_H-M   'P 1'
#
loop_
_entity.id
_entity.type
_entity.pdbx_description
1 polymer ?
#
loop_
_entity_poly.entity_id
_entity_poly.type
_entity_poly.pdbx_seq_one_letter_code
_entity_poly.pdbx_strand_id
1 'polypeptide(L)' 'MLLIKTKDSAYNLVEKIIRENHSYEVCEIVKLPVESGYKPYLDWIESETEPGKK' A
#
# COMPACT_ATOMS: atom_id res chain seq x y z
N MET A 1 6.54 12.36 5.76
CA MET A 1 6.93 11.33 4.78
C MET A 1 6.51 9.97 5.30
N LEU A 2 5.79 9.17 4.51
CA LEU A 2 5.31 7.84 4.88
C LEU A 2 5.80 6.81 3.87
N LEU A 3 6.13 5.60 4.35
CA LEU A 3 6.46 4.44 3.51
C LEU A 3 5.42 3.35 3.73
N ILE A 4 4.43 3.31 2.84
CA ILE A 4 3.30 2.39 2.91
C ILE A 4 3.63 1.14 2.09
N LYS A 5 3.44 -0.05 2.68
CA LYS A 5 3.61 -1.33 2.00
C LYS A 5 2.23 -1.94 1.78
N THR A 6 1.93 -2.37 0.56
CA THR A 6 0.66 -2.99 0.19
C THR A 6 0.84 -3.91 -1.02
N LYS A 7 -0.18 -4.71 -1.34
CA LYS A 7 -0.24 -5.45 -2.61
C LYS A 7 -0.50 -4.50 -3.78
N ASP A 8 0.03 -4.86 -4.93
CA ASP A 8 -0.19 -4.11 -6.18
C ASP A 8 -1.68 -3.97 -6.52
N SER A 9 -2.45 -5.05 -6.30
CA SER A 9 -3.90 -5.07 -6.51
C SER A 9 -4.68 -4.09 -5.63
N ALA A 10 -4.11 -3.64 -4.50
CA ALA A 10 -4.73 -2.69 -3.58
C ALA A 10 -4.28 -1.24 -3.80
N TYR A 11 -3.35 -0.97 -4.74
CA TYR A 11 -2.79 0.36 -4.93
C TYR A 11 -3.85 1.44 -5.19
N ASN A 12 -4.78 1.20 -6.13
CA ASN A 12 -5.83 2.16 -6.46
C ASN A 12 -6.74 2.50 -5.27
N LEU A 13 -7.00 1.52 -4.39
CA LEU A 13 -7.78 1.73 -3.18
C LEU A 13 -7.01 2.59 -2.18
N VAL A 14 -5.73 2.30 -1.97
CA VAL A 14 -4.86 3.07 -1.06
C VAL A 14 -4.70 4.51 -1.55
N GLU A 15 -4.45 4.74 -2.85
CA GLU A 15 -4.34 6.07 -3.44
C GLU A 15 -5.63 6.89 -3.19
N LYS A 16 -6.80 6.27 -3.45
CA LYS A 16 -8.09 6.90 -3.19
C LYS A 16 -8.25 7.29 -1.72
N ILE A 17 -7.97 6.37 -0.80
CA ILE A 17 -8.10 6.63 0.64
C ILE A 17 -7.17 7.77 1.08
N ILE A 18 -5.92 7.78 0.59
CA ILE A 18 -4.98 8.87 0.90
C ILE A 18 -5.56 10.19 0.40
N ARG A 19 -5.99 10.28 -0.86
CA ARG A 19 -6.54 11.52 -1.43
C ARG A 19 -7.79 12.03 -0.71
N GLU A 20 -8.66 11.12 -0.26
CA GLU A 20 -9.88 11.49 0.48
C GLU A 20 -9.60 12.01 1.90
N ASN A 21 -8.48 11.61 2.51
CA ASN A 21 -8.15 11.93 3.90
C ASN A 21 -6.99 12.92 4.04
N HIS A 22 -6.32 13.28 2.96
CA HIS A 22 -5.19 14.22 2.98
C HIS A 22 -5.67 15.64 2.71
N SER A 23 -5.12 16.60 3.45
CA SER A 23 -5.53 18.02 3.38
C SER A 23 -5.02 18.77 2.14
N TYR A 24 -4.21 18.14 1.30
CA TYR A 24 -3.57 18.80 0.16
C TYR A 24 -4.35 18.49 -1.11
N GLU A 25 -4.54 19.51 -1.95
CA GLU A 25 -5.17 19.36 -3.26
C GLU A 25 -4.39 18.40 -4.16
N VAL A 26 -3.05 18.47 -4.11
CA VAL A 26 -2.13 17.59 -4.83
C VAL A 26 -1.23 16.87 -3.83
N CYS A 27 -1.47 15.58 -3.64
CA CYS A 27 -0.69 14.73 -2.73
C CYS A 27 0.50 14.09 -3.45
N GLU A 28 1.64 13.98 -2.76
CA GLU A 28 2.76 13.15 -3.22
C GLU A 28 2.44 11.67 -2.97
N ILE A 29 2.15 10.93 -4.04
CA ILE A 29 1.88 9.49 -4.00
C ILE A 29 2.63 8.84 -5.17
N VAL A 30 3.59 7.96 -4.86
CA VAL A 30 4.42 7.28 -5.86
C VAL A 30 4.49 5.78 -5.52
N LYS A 31 4.27 4.92 -6.52
CA LYS A 31 4.44 3.46 -6.40
C LYS A 31 5.86 3.06 -6.77
N LEU A 32 6.53 2.31 -5.89
CA LEU A 32 7.81 1.67 -6.17
C LEU A 32 7.64 0.15 -6.07
N PRO A 33 7.80 -0.62 -7.17
CA PRO A 33 7.66 -2.07 -7.13
C PRO A 33 8.80 -2.71 -6.34
N VAL A 34 8.49 -3.72 -5.53
CA VAL A 34 9.47 -4.56 -4.82
C VAL A 34 9.72 -5.81 -5.66
N GLU A 35 10.91 -5.92 -6.27
CA GLU A 35 11.26 -7.07 -7.13
C GLU A 35 11.62 -8.33 -6.34
N SER A 36 12.22 -8.17 -5.16
CA SER A 36 12.59 -9.27 -4.26
C SER A 36 12.74 -8.80 -2.82
N GLY A 37 12.73 -9.73 -1.87
CA GLY A 37 12.85 -9.42 -0.44
C GLY A 37 12.84 -10.65 0.45
N TYR A 38 12.89 -10.44 1.76
CA TYR A 38 12.84 -11.53 2.74
C TYR A 38 11.46 -12.20 2.73
N LYS A 39 11.40 -13.46 2.28
CA LYS A 39 10.15 -14.18 2.00
C LYS A 39 9.14 -14.15 3.16
N PRO A 40 9.50 -14.42 4.43
CA PRO A 40 8.53 -14.37 5.53
C PRO A 40 7.90 -12.99 5.75
N TYR A 41 8.62 -11.91 5.44
CA TYR A 41 8.07 -10.55 5.54
C TYR A 41 7.10 -10.24 4.40
N LEU A 42 7.42 -10.68 3.19
CA LEU A 42 6.51 -10.54 2.04
C LEU A 42 5.23 -11.35 2.26
N ASP A 43 5.34 -12.56 2.82
CA ASP A 43 4.20 -13.40 3.17
C ASP A 43 3.32 -12.76 4.26
N TRP A 44 3.96 -12.11 5.24
CA TRP A 44 3.24 -11.34 6.25
C TRP A 44 2.49 -10.16 5.62
N ILE A 45 3.11 -9.37 4.74
CA ILE A 45 2.41 -8.29 4.02
C ILE A 45 1.23 -8.86 3.22
N GLU A 46 1.46 -9.99 2.54
CA GLU A 46 0.44 -10.66 1.76
C GLU A 46 -0.76 -11.06 2.63
N SER A 47 -0.50 -11.61 3.80
CA SER A 47 -1.52 -11.97 4.78
C SER A 47 -2.24 -10.74 5.35
N GLU A 48 -1.55 -9.65 5.66
CA GLU A 48 -2.16 -8.43 6.22
C GLU A 48 -3.00 -7.64 5.21
N THR A 49 -2.89 -7.96 3.93
CA THR A 49 -3.59 -7.27 2.85
C THR A 49 -4.59 -8.17 2.11
N GLU A 50 -4.96 -9.30 2.71
CA GLU A 50 -6.03 -10.15 2.19
C GLU A 50 -7.41 -9.49 2.36
N PRO A 51 -8.23 -9.42 1.29
CA PRO A 51 -9.60 -8.95 1.40
C PRO A 51 -10.41 -9.78 2.40
N GLY A 52 -11.03 -9.14 3.38
CA GLY A 52 -11.93 -9.79 4.34
C GLY A 52 -11.25 -10.34 5.60
N LYS A 53 -9.94 -10.12 5.78
CA LYS A 53 -9.30 -10.29 7.08
C LYS A 53 -9.84 -9.20 8.03
N LYS A 54 -10.38 -9.62 9.18
CA LYS A 54 -10.96 -8.75 10.21
C LYS A 54 -9.89 -8.24 11.15
#